data_AF-B4QHV0-F1
#
_entry.id   AF-B4QHV0-F1
#
_cell.length_a   1.000
_cell.length_b   1.000
_cell.length_c   1.000
_cell.angle_alpha   90.00
_cell.angle_beta   90.00
_cell.angle_gamma   90.00
#
_symmetry.space_group_name_H-M   'P 1'
#
loop_
_entity.id
_entity.type
_entity.pdbx_description
1 polymer ?
#
loop_
_entity_poly.entity_id
_entity_poly.type
_entity_poly.pdbx_seq_one_letter_code
_entity_poly.pdbx_strand_id
1 'polypeptide(L)'
;MLAAPTTSSNGKTAGPHKSWKKVNEERKSLKRQRKQDKLLKELQQAKEAESQAEKAANEVQAKDKLNPSTLSIAVPGSILENAQSNELRAYVAGQIARAACIFRVNEVIVFDDVGIATARETKRSYEADAEGSSTGTVRSSSLQLARILQYLECPQYLRKYFFPLHKDLKYSGLLNPLDTPHHLRQQSKFRYREGVICDKKAKEGHSYANVGLLNDVLVDKAIEPGVRVTVKMEPQSESCRKQRGTLVSPDEPRRETGVYWGYQVRIAHSMSEIFTKSPYANGYDVTVGTSDRGTNVHEVPNRSYSFKHMLIVFGGLQGLESALANDEKLTVDDPELLFDHYLNVLPRQGSRTIRTDEALLIALAALQEKLQPQVADVETDLSDLLPKSEDSGIAVRRDVLVSKKQTKRKQVEDTTDETVVDEPPFSKPLPKVARLTANPFADSSEALAKNTPAEDDFEVVSSTTVSGTSHSCADDDLSRFD
;
A
#
# COMPACT_ATOMS: atom_id res chain seq x y z
N MET A 1 55.33 -13.37 74.39
CA MET A 1 54.99 -13.15 75.81
C MET A 1 53.62 -13.74 76.07
N LEU A 2 53.50 -14.60 77.11
CA LEU A 2 52.32 -14.85 77.99
C LEU A 2 50.99 -15.26 77.30
N ALA A 3 50.12 -16.13 77.80
CA ALA A 3 50.06 -17.13 78.87
C ALA A 3 48.73 -17.88 78.61
N ALA A 4 48.58 -19.12 79.09
CA ALA A 4 47.28 -19.80 79.09
C ALA A 4 46.26 -19.08 80.02
N PRO A 5 44.96 -19.39 79.90
CA PRO A 5 44.39 -20.20 80.97
C PRO A 5 43.34 -21.25 80.54
N THR A 6 43.02 -22.07 81.52
CA THR A 6 42.32 -23.35 81.54
C THR A 6 40.81 -23.29 81.75
N THR A 7 40.13 -24.34 81.27
CA THR A 7 38.94 -25.05 81.82
C THR A 7 37.58 -24.35 81.96
N SER A 8 36.53 -24.94 81.37
CA SER A 8 35.40 -25.52 82.14
C SER A 8 34.50 -26.40 81.24
N SER A 9 33.82 -27.35 81.87
CA SER A 9 33.03 -28.45 81.33
C SER A 9 31.64 -28.05 80.81
N ASN A 10 31.07 -28.83 79.87
CA ASN A 10 29.66 -29.23 79.96
C ASN A 10 29.33 -30.38 79.00
N GLY A 11 28.74 -31.46 79.55
CA GLY A 11 28.23 -32.59 78.79
C GLY A 11 26.90 -32.31 78.08
N LYS A 12 26.64 -33.03 76.99
CA LYS A 12 25.29 -33.25 76.43
C LYS A 12 25.26 -34.54 75.59
N THR A 13 24.68 -35.58 76.21
CA THR A 13 23.82 -36.65 75.64
C THR A 13 24.13 -37.17 74.23
N ALA A 14 24.71 -38.37 74.15
CA ALA A 14 24.77 -39.18 72.94
C ALA A 14 23.37 -39.65 72.52
N GLY A 15 22.90 -39.24 71.35
CA GLY A 15 21.67 -39.74 70.73
C GLY A 15 21.81 -41.21 70.31
N PRO A 16 20.69 -41.92 70.07
CA PRO A 16 20.67 -43.36 69.86
C PRO A 16 21.44 -43.74 68.59
N HIS A 17 22.41 -44.66 68.72
CA HIS A 17 23.18 -45.20 67.61
C HIS A 17 22.24 -45.84 66.58
N LYS A 18 22.02 -45.17 65.43
CA LYS A 18 21.32 -45.75 64.28
C LYS A 18 22.08 -47.01 63.82
N SER A 19 21.36 -48.13 63.68
CA SER A 19 21.90 -49.39 63.15
C SER A 19 22.59 -49.18 61.80
N TRP A 20 23.79 -49.74 61.64
CA TRP A 20 24.63 -49.65 60.44
C TRP A 20 23.88 -50.01 59.14
N LYS A 21 22.86 -50.89 59.22
CA LYS A 21 21.98 -51.23 58.08
C LYS A 21 21.15 -50.02 57.61
N LYS A 22 20.56 -49.24 58.51
CA LYS A 22 19.76 -48.03 58.16
C LYS A 22 20.63 -46.93 57.55
N VAL A 23 21.85 -46.75 58.06
CA VAL A 23 22.82 -45.78 57.51
C VAL A 23 23.26 -46.15 56.08
N ASN A 24 23.41 -47.45 55.79
CA ASN A 24 23.77 -47.93 54.46
C ASN A 24 22.62 -47.81 53.45
N GLU A 25 21.38 -47.98 53.92
CA GLU A 25 20.17 -47.82 53.13
C GLU A 25 19.89 -46.34 52.79
N GLU A 26 20.05 -45.43 53.77
CA GLU A 26 20.05 -43.97 53.55
C GLU A 26 21.16 -43.55 52.55
N ARG A 27 22.37 -44.13 52.62
CA ARG A 27 23.43 -43.87 51.62
C ARG A 27 23.08 -44.35 50.22
N LYS A 28 22.38 -45.49 50.09
CA LYS A 28 21.96 -46.04 48.79
C LYS A 28 20.84 -45.21 48.17
N SER A 29 19.87 -44.73 48.94
CA SER A 29 18.80 -43.86 48.44
C SER A 29 19.35 -42.50 48.00
N LEU A 30 20.27 -41.92 48.76
CA LEU A 30 20.91 -40.64 48.44
C LEU A 30 21.81 -40.73 47.19
N LYS A 31 22.45 -41.89 46.95
CA LYS A 31 23.14 -42.19 45.69
C LYS A 31 22.18 -42.31 44.50
N ARG A 32 20.97 -42.86 44.69
CA ARG A 32 19.95 -42.97 43.63
C ARG A 32 19.38 -41.61 43.27
N GLN A 33 19.07 -40.77 44.26
CA GLN A 33 18.63 -39.39 44.03
C GLN A 33 19.68 -38.58 43.26
N ARG A 34 20.96 -38.61 43.68
CA ARG A 34 22.03 -37.92 42.95
C ARG A 34 22.19 -38.39 41.50
N LYS A 35 21.93 -39.66 41.20
CA LYS A 35 21.93 -40.18 39.83
C LYS A 35 20.73 -39.68 39.02
N GLN A 36 19.54 -39.63 39.62
CA GLN A 36 18.34 -39.07 38.98
C GLN A 36 18.49 -37.58 38.71
N ASP A 37 19.01 -36.81 39.68
CA ASP A 37 19.26 -35.37 39.53
C ASP A 37 20.29 -35.08 38.44
N LYS A 38 21.35 -35.91 38.33
CA LYS A 38 22.34 -35.80 37.26
C LYS A 38 21.73 -36.05 35.89
N LEU A 39 20.90 -37.09 35.75
CA LEU A 39 20.20 -37.42 34.50
C LEU A 39 19.20 -36.33 34.09
N LEU A 40 18.48 -35.75 35.06
CA LEU A 40 17.57 -34.63 34.81
C LEU A 40 18.32 -33.39 34.31
N LYS A 41 19.48 -33.09 34.92
CA LYS A 41 20.33 -31.97 34.51
C LYS A 41 20.91 -32.17 33.12
N GLU A 42 21.34 -33.38 32.79
CA GLU A 42 21.82 -33.74 31.44
C GLU A 42 20.69 -33.62 30.39
N LEU A 43 19.47 -34.06 30.71
CA LEU A 43 18.30 -33.90 29.84
C LEU A 43 17.89 -32.43 29.63
N GLN A 44 17.99 -31.60 30.66
CA GLN A 44 17.75 -30.15 30.54
C GLN A 44 18.81 -29.48 29.66
N GLN A 45 20.08 -29.80 29.86
CA GLN A 45 21.17 -29.28 29.03
C GLN A 45 21.03 -29.70 27.56
N ALA A 46 20.62 -30.95 27.30
CA ALA A 46 20.36 -31.43 25.95
C ALA A 46 19.20 -30.67 25.28
N LYS A 47 18.09 -30.45 25.98
CA LYS A 47 16.95 -29.66 25.46
C LYS A 47 17.30 -28.19 25.22
N GLU A 48 18.09 -27.59 26.11
CA GLU A 48 18.54 -26.21 25.95
C GLU A 48 19.45 -26.08 24.73
N ALA A 49 20.41 -27.00 24.56
CA ALA A 49 21.31 -27.06 23.41
C ALA A 49 20.56 -27.29 22.09
N GLU A 50 19.56 -28.17 22.09
CA GLU A 50 18.70 -28.41 20.92
C GLU A 50 17.88 -27.16 20.55
N SER A 51 17.29 -26.46 21.53
CA SER A 51 16.59 -25.19 21.27
C SER A 51 17.52 -24.08 20.80
N GLN A 52 18.78 -24.07 21.27
CA GLN A 52 19.80 -23.11 20.84
C GLN A 52 20.29 -23.42 19.43
N ALA A 53 20.42 -24.70 19.07
CA ALA A 53 20.77 -25.13 17.72
C ALA A 53 19.65 -24.84 16.71
N GLU A 54 18.38 -25.04 17.08
CA GLU A 54 17.23 -24.65 16.26
C GLU A 54 17.13 -23.14 16.06
N LYS A 55 17.39 -22.35 17.11
CA LYS A 55 17.46 -20.88 17.02
C LYS A 55 18.62 -20.43 16.13
N ALA A 56 19.81 -21.00 16.30
CA ALA A 56 20.96 -20.69 15.46
C ALA A 56 20.73 -21.10 14.00
N ALA A 57 20.10 -22.25 13.74
CA ALA A 57 19.75 -22.68 12.39
C ALA A 57 18.70 -21.76 11.73
N ASN A 58 17.69 -21.32 12.49
CA ASN A 58 16.71 -20.35 12.00
C ASN A 58 17.32 -18.95 11.78
N GLU A 59 18.26 -18.52 12.63
CA GLU A 59 18.97 -17.24 12.45
C GLU A 59 19.89 -17.26 11.22
N VAL A 60 20.51 -18.40 10.91
CA VAL A 60 21.29 -18.60 9.68
C VAL A 60 20.37 -18.63 8.45
N GLN A 61 19.24 -19.33 8.49
CA GLN A 61 18.26 -19.34 7.39
C GLN A 61 17.55 -17.98 7.18
N ALA A 62 17.37 -17.17 8.23
CA ALA A 62 16.76 -15.84 8.13
C ALA A 62 17.70 -14.80 7.48
N LYS A 63 19.02 -15.02 7.52
CA LYS A 63 20.02 -14.14 6.89
C LYS A 63 20.18 -14.35 5.39
N ASP A 64 19.79 -15.50 4.85
CA ASP A 64 20.01 -15.86 3.43
C ASP A 64 18.87 -15.50 2.47
N LYS A 65 17.72 -15.01 2.96
CA LYS A 65 16.62 -14.58 2.07
C LYS A 65 16.83 -13.14 1.62
N LEU A 66 17.20 -12.98 0.35
CA LEU A 66 17.25 -11.69 -0.34
C LEU A 66 15.89 -10.99 -0.25
N ASN A 67 15.91 -9.66 -0.09
CA ASN A 67 14.69 -8.86 -0.13
C ASN A 67 14.12 -8.84 -1.56
N PRO A 68 12.78 -8.90 -1.70
CA PRO A 68 12.14 -8.83 -3.01
C PRO A 68 12.37 -7.47 -3.68
N SER A 69 12.39 -7.46 -5.01
CA SER A 69 12.62 -6.24 -5.80
C SER A 69 11.56 -5.19 -5.49
N THR A 70 11.90 -3.91 -5.41
CA THR A 70 10.96 -2.84 -5.06
C THR A 70 10.62 -1.94 -6.25
N LEU A 71 9.42 -1.38 -6.20
CA LEU A 71 8.94 -0.38 -7.16
C LEU A 71 8.63 0.92 -6.43
N SER A 72 9.29 2.01 -6.82
CA SER A 72 9.09 3.36 -6.30
C SER A 72 8.48 4.24 -7.38
N ILE A 73 7.57 5.14 -7.00
CA ILE A 73 7.04 6.18 -7.88
C ILE A 73 7.39 7.56 -7.34
N ALA A 74 7.71 8.51 -8.21
CA ALA A 74 7.90 9.91 -7.85
C ALA A 74 6.85 10.78 -8.52
N VAL A 75 6.18 11.60 -7.71
CA VAL A 75 5.04 12.43 -8.11
C VAL A 75 5.25 13.86 -7.59
N PRO A 76 5.03 14.89 -8.40
CA PRO A 76 5.23 16.27 -7.96
C PRO A 76 4.09 16.72 -7.04
N GLY A 77 4.41 17.50 -6.01
CA GLY A 77 3.41 18.05 -5.10
C GLY A 77 2.54 19.15 -5.71
N SER A 78 3.03 19.85 -6.75
CA SER A 78 2.31 20.94 -7.44
C SER A 78 0.98 20.51 -8.05
N ILE A 79 0.77 19.22 -8.31
CA ILE A 79 -0.48 18.70 -8.89
C ILE A 79 -1.71 19.03 -8.04
N LEU A 80 -1.54 19.21 -6.73
CA LEU A 80 -2.62 19.62 -5.85
C LEU A 80 -3.00 21.10 -6.02
N GLU A 81 -2.08 21.93 -6.52
CA GLU A 81 -2.34 23.37 -6.73
C GLU A 81 -3.34 23.58 -7.89
N ASN A 82 -3.36 22.66 -8.86
CA ASN A 82 -4.28 22.67 -10.00
C ASN A 82 -5.72 22.27 -9.66
N ALA A 83 -5.96 21.69 -8.47
CA ALA A 83 -7.30 21.28 -8.07
C ALA A 83 -8.14 22.49 -7.60
N GLN A 84 -9.37 22.57 -8.12
CA GLN A 84 -10.26 23.72 -7.99
C GLN A 84 -10.83 23.94 -6.58
N SER A 85 -10.83 22.90 -5.73
CA SER A 85 -11.33 22.98 -4.36
C SER A 85 -10.48 22.15 -3.39
N ASN A 86 -10.55 22.46 -2.10
CA ASN A 86 -9.83 21.69 -1.08
C ASN A 86 -10.30 20.23 -0.98
N GLU A 87 -11.57 19.97 -1.33
CA GLU A 87 -12.15 18.63 -1.41
C GLU A 87 -11.54 17.85 -2.56
N LEU A 88 -11.47 18.46 -3.75
CA LEU A 88 -10.84 17.85 -4.93
C LEU A 88 -9.33 17.65 -4.73
N ARG A 89 -8.65 18.56 -4.02
CA ARG A 89 -7.24 18.38 -3.62
C ARG A 89 -7.04 17.08 -2.84
N ALA A 90 -7.88 16.87 -1.82
CA ALA A 90 -7.81 15.65 -1.03
C ALA A 90 -8.15 14.43 -1.91
N TYR A 91 -9.16 14.53 -2.76
CA TYR A 91 -9.59 13.44 -3.65
C TYR A 91 -8.49 13.00 -4.61
N VAL A 92 -7.77 13.93 -5.26
CA VAL A 92 -6.64 13.63 -6.16
C VAL A 92 -5.52 12.90 -5.40
N ALA A 93 -5.18 13.35 -4.19
CA ALA A 93 -4.22 12.62 -3.35
C ALA A 93 -4.68 11.19 -3.05
N GLY A 94 -5.99 10.99 -2.82
CA GLY A 94 -6.59 9.66 -2.68
C GLY A 94 -6.51 8.79 -3.94
N GLN A 95 -6.66 9.37 -5.12
CA GLN A 95 -6.50 8.65 -6.40
C GLN A 95 -5.07 8.12 -6.56
N ILE A 96 -4.06 8.92 -6.23
CA ILE A 96 -2.65 8.53 -6.27
C ILE A 96 -2.37 7.40 -5.27
N ALA A 97 -2.84 7.53 -4.03
CA ALA A 97 -2.69 6.48 -3.01
C ALA A 97 -3.30 5.14 -3.46
N ARG A 98 -4.49 5.20 -4.08
CA ARG A 98 -5.15 3.99 -4.61
C ARG A 98 -4.37 3.37 -5.76
N ALA A 99 -3.92 4.19 -6.71
CA ALA A 99 -3.12 3.71 -7.84
C ALA A 99 -1.83 3.03 -7.35
N ALA A 100 -1.12 3.65 -6.39
CA ALA A 100 0.07 3.07 -5.78
C ALA A 100 -0.22 1.69 -5.13
N CYS A 101 -1.31 1.57 -4.37
CA CYS A 101 -1.69 0.30 -3.73
C CYS A 101 -2.15 -0.79 -4.70
N ILE A 102 -2.90 -0.43 -5.75
CA ILE A 102 -3.39 -1.38 -6.76
C ILE A 102 -2.20 -2.07 -7.45
N PHE A 103 -1.16 -1.30 -7.78
CA PHE A 103 0.04 -1.78 -8.45
C PHE A 103 1.18 -2.15 -7.52
N ARG A 104 0.91 -2.30 -6.20
CA ARG A 104 1.87 -2.75 -5.18
C ARG A 104 3.17 -1.95 -5.12
N VAL A 105 3.08 -0.63 -5.30
CA VAL A 105 4.21 0.29 -5.18
C VAL A 105 4.73 0.30 -3.73
N ASN A 106 6.05 0.25 -3.53
CA ASN A 106 6.66 0.18 -2.20
C ASN A 106 7.01 1.55 -1.62
N GLU A 107 7.21 2.56 -2.47
CA GLU A 107 7.58 3.91 -2.05
C GLU A 107 6.93 4.96 -2.95
N VAL A 108 6.34 5.98 -2.35
CA VAL A 108 5.81 7.15 -3.05
C VAL A 108 6.62 8.38 -2.64
N ILE A 109 7.34 8.96 -3.61
CA ILE A 109 8.23 10.08 -3.41
C ILE A 109 7.48 11.34 -3.87
N VAL A 110 7.21 12.24 -2.95
CA VAL A 110 6.61 13.54 -3.25
C VAL A 110 7.72 14.56 -3.41
N PHE A 111 7.92 15.08 -4.62
CA PHE A 111 8.97 16.07 -4.88
C PHE A 111 8.42 17.46 -5.21
N ASP A 112 9.24 18.48 -5.00
CA ASP A 112 8.94 19.86 -5.41
C ASP A 112 9.52 20.14 -6.81
N ASP A 113 8.67 20.49 -7.75
CA ASP A 113 8.96 20.69 -9.18
C ASP A 113 8.97 22.16 -9.63
N VAL A 114 8.52 23.10 -8.79
CA VAL A 114 8.47 24.54 -9.14
C VAL A 114 9.61 25.34 -8.51
N GLY A 115 10.44 24.69 -7.68
CA GLY A 115 11.64 25.28 -7.07
C GLY A 115 11.39 26.39 -6.04
N ILE A 116 12.49 26.96 -5.53
CA ILE A 116 12.50 27.93 -4.42
C ILE A 116 12.06 29.34 -4.86
N ALA A 117 12.21 29.69 -6.14
CA ALA A 117 11.96 31.04 -6.66
C ALA A 117 10.49 31.49 -6.50
N THR A 118 9.53 30.58 -6.62
CA THR A 118 8.08 30.84 -6.42
C THR A 118 7.62 30.59 -4.97
N ALA A 119 8.51 30.10 -4.11
CA ALA A 119 8.13 29.52 -2.83
C ALA A 119 8.01 30.56 -1.68
N ARG A 120 8.13 31.87 -1.96
CA ARG A 120 7.98 32.92 -0.93
C ARG A 120 6.54 33.12 -0.44
N GLU A 121 5.53 32.59 -1.14
CA GLU A 121 4.11 32.79 -0.79
C GLU A 121 3.44 31.56 -0.13
N THR A 122 4.03 30.36 -0.18
CA THR A 122 3.36 29.09 0.19
C THR A 122 4.14 28.17 1.15
N LYS A 123 5.30 28.61 1.67
CA LYS A 123 6.12 27.80 2.59
C LYS A 123 5.48 27.65 3.98
N ARG A 124 5.51 26.42 4.50
CA ARG A 124 5.37 26.14 5.94
C ARG A 124 6.67 25.55 6.46
N SER A 125 7.04 25.86 7.70
CA SER A 125 8.17 25.21 8.37
C SER A 125 7.88 23.71 8.49
N TYR A 126 8.74 22.89 7.90
CA TYR A 126 8.78 21.46 8.18
C TYR A 126 9.67 21.28 9.40
N GLU A 127 9.10 20.81 10.51
CA GLU A 127 9.91 20.32 11.63
C GLU A 127 10.30 18.88 11.30
N ALA A 128 11.60 18.65 11.13
CA ALA A 128 12.16 17.31 10.99
C ALA A 128 12.23 16.64 12.37
N ASP A 129 11.90 15.36 12.44
CA ASP A 129 12.16 14.56 13.64
C ASP A 129 13.66 14.55 13.98
N ALA A 130 13.95 14.89 15.24
CA ALA A 130 15.11 14.58 16.10
C ALA A 130 16.56 14.44 15.57
N GLU A 131 16.91 14.86 14.35
CA GLU A 131 18.30 14.79 13.88
C GLU A 131 18.71 15.98 12.98
N GLY A 132 18.70 17.18 13.59
CA GLY A 132 19.77 18.18 13.46
C GLY A 132 20.26 18.66 12.08
N SER A 133 19.55 18.46 10.96
CA SER A 133 20.01 18.88 9.64
C SER A 133 18.97 19.70 8.88
N SER A 134 19.14 21.03 8.93
CA SER A 134 18.48 22.08 8.14
C SER A 134 16.94 22.12 8.16
N THR A 135 16.36 23.26 8.59
CA THR A 135 14.96 23.63 8.38
C THR A 135 14.68 23.79 6.88
N GLY A 136 14.51 22.67 6.18
CA GLY A 136 14.08 22.61 4.80
C GLY A 136 12.67 23.17 4.70
N THR A 137 12.51 24.29 4.01
CA THR A 137 11.18 24.81 3.72
C THR A 137 10.55 23.97 2.61
N VAL A 138 9.51 23.21 2.93
CA VAL A 138 8.79 22.37 1.98
C VAL A 138 7.54 23.10 1.49
N ARG A 139 7.20 22.94 0.21
CA ARG A 139 5.95 23.44 -0.37
C ARG A 139 4.74 22.88 0.37
N SER A 140 3.76 23.73 0.68
CA SER A 140 2.58 23.29 1.44
C SER A 140 1.77 22.22 0.71
N SER A 141 1.73 22.22 -0.62
CA SER A 141 1.06 21.21 -1.44
C SER A 141 1.76 19.85 -1.35
N SER A 142 3.10 19.81 -1.41
CA SER A 142 3.90 18.59 -1.19
C SER A 142 3.69 18.01 0.22
N LEU A 143 3.65 18.86 1.26
CA LEU A 143 3.35 18.44 2.63
C LEU A 143 1.94 17.87 2.77
N GLN A 144 0.96 18.54 2.17
CA GLN A 144 -0.43 18.08 2.18
C GLN A 144 -0.55 16.72 1.48
N LEU A 145 0.06 16.55 0.31
CA LEU A 145 0.05 15.29 -0.44
C LEU A 145 0.68 14.18 0.39
N ALA A 146 1.91 14.37 0.88
CA ALA A 146 2.62 13.36 1.66
C ALA A 146 1.83 12.93 2.92
N ARG A 147 1.24 13.90 3.63
CA ARG A 147 0.43 13.64 4.83
C ARG A 147 -0.84 12.83 4.52
N ILE A 148 -1.53 13.13 3.42
CA ILE A 148 -2.71 12.37 3.00
C ILE A 148 -2.32 10.94 2.60
N LEU A 149 -1.23 10.77 1.86
CA LEU A 149 -0.72 9.47 1.46
C LEU A 149 -0.36 8.60 2.68
N GLN A 150 0.33 9.17 3.67
CA GLN A 150 0.67 8.51 4.94
C GLN A 150 -0.59 8.14 5.74
N TYR A 151 -1.57 9.05 5.82
CA TYR A 151 -2.83 8.80 6.51
C TYR A 151 -3.61 7.62 5.90
N LEU A 152 -3.65 7.56 4.57
CA LEU A 152 -4.35 6.49 3.86
C LEU A 152 -3.66 5.15 4.01
N GLU A 153 -2.33 5.10 3.89
CA GLU A 153 -1.54 3.87 4.07
C GLU A 153 -1.65 3.33 5.50
N CYS A 154 -1.73 4.21 6.50
CA CYS A 154 -1.82 3.81 7.89
C CYS A 154 -3.12 3.01 8.20
N PRO A 155 -3.03 1.81 8.81
CA PRO A 155 -4.20 1.03 9.23
C PRO A 155 -5.14 1.82 10.14
N GLN A 156 -6.45 1.64 9.95
CA GLN A 156 -7.48 2.46 10.60
C GLN A 156 -7.37 2.52 12.13
N TYR A 157 -7.02 1.41 12.79
CA TYR A 157 -6.87 1.35 14.25
C TYR A 157 -5.65 2.10 14.79
N LEU A 158 -4.69 2.45 13.93
CA LEU A 158 -3.49 3.20 14.29
C LEU A 158 -3.59 4.70 14.03
N ARG A 159 -4.52 5.13 13.17
CA ARG A 159 -4.62 6.53 12.73
C ARG A 159 -4.73 7.53 13.88
N LYS A 160 -5.46 7.17 14.95
CA LYS A 160 -5.64 8.02 16.13
C LYS A 160 -4.34 8.27 16.92
N TYR A 161 -3.34 7.39 16.78
CA TYR A 161 -2.06 7.52 17.47
C TYR A 161 -1.07 8.37 16.68
N PHE A 162 -1.04 8.24 15.35
CA PHE A 162 -0.07 8.91 14.50
C PHE A 162 -0.54 10.24 13.92
N PHE A 163 -1.85 10.44 13.77
CA PHE A 163 -2.41 11.61 13.09
C PHE A 163 -3.28 12.43 14.04
N PRO A 164 -2.74 13.52 14.62
CA PRO A 164 -3.57 14.49 15.33
C PRO A 164 -4.53 15.20 14.37
N LEU A 165 -5.52 15.89 14.93
CA LEU A 165 -6.47 16.66 14.14
C LEU A 165 -5.72 17.76 13.37
N HIS A 166 -5.68 17.63 12.05
CA HIS A 166 -4.94 18.54 11.18
C HIS A 166 -5.81 19.04 10.01
N LYS A 167 -5.64 20.31 9.62
CA LYS A 167 -6.40 20.97 8.54
C LYS A 167 -6.33 20.18 7.22
N ASP A 168 -5.14 19.69 6.86
CA ASP A 168 -4.90 18.93 5.62
C ASP A 168 -5.69 17.61 5.57
N LEU A 169 -6.07 17.06 6.72
CA LEU A 169 -6.82 15.81 6.84
C LEU A 169 -8.32 16.05 7.07
N LYS A 170 -8.80 17.30 6.96
CA LYS A 170 -10.21 17.68 7.16
C LYS A 170 -11.16 16.85 6.28
N TYR A 171 -10.75 16.58 5.04
CA TYR A 171 -11.55 15.84 4.05
C TYR A 171 -11.19 14.36 3.97
N SER A 172 -10.49 13.80 4.96
CA SER A 172 -10.10 12.39 4.98
C SER A 172 -11.29 11.41 4.92
N GLY A 173 -12.48 11.84 5.35
CA GLY A 173 -13.71 11.05 5.24
C GLY A 173 -14.29 10.94 3.82
N LEU A 174 -13.86 11.78 2.87
CA LEU A 174 -14.22 11.70 1.45
C LEU A 174 -13.39 10.66 0.70
N LEU A 175 -12.22 10.31 1.24
CA LEU A 175 -11.23 9.50 0.53
C LEU A 175 -11.67 8.05 0.44
N ASN A 176 -11.46 7.45 -0.73
CA ASN A 176 -11.73 6.04 -0.94
C ASN A 176 -10.77 5.18 -0.08
N PRO A 177 -11.27 4.14 0.61
CA PRO A 177 -10.42 3.25 1.39
C PRO A 177 -9.39 2.56 0.48
N LEU A 178 -8.20 2.25 1.00
CA LEU A 178 -7.19 1.51 0.23
C LEU A 178 -7.43 -0.01 0.27
N ASP A 179 -8.00 -0.51 1.38
CA ASP A 179 -8.28 -1.93 1.63
C ASP A 179 -7.08 -2.85 1.31
N THR A 180 -5.89 -2.41 1.70
CA THR A 180 -4.65 -3.19 1.52
C THR A 180 -4.56 -4.35 2.52
N PRO A 181 -3.74 -5.37 2.26
CA PRO A 181 -3.63 -6.56 3.12
C PRO A 181 -3.30 -6.26 4.60
N HIS A 182 -2.54 -5.20 4.88
CA HIS A 182 -2.21 -4.79 6.25
C HIS A 182 -3.31 -3.97 6.95
N HIS A 183 -4.40 -3.60 6.24
CA HIS A 183 -5.61 -2.98 6.81
C HIS A 183 -6.55 -4.04 7.40
N LEU A 184 -5.99 -4.89 8.25
CA LEU A 184 -6.71 -6.02 8.83
C LEU A 184 -7.81 -5.56 9.77
N ARG A 185 -8.97 -6.21 9.66
CA ARG A 185 -10.03 -6.09 10.66
C ARG A 185 -9.63 -6.86 11.92
N GLN A 186 -10.29 -6.57 13.02
CA GLN A 186 -10.01 -7.20 14.31
C GLN A 186 -10.16 -8.74 14.27
N GLN A 187 -11.12 -9.24 13.51
CA GLN A 187 -11.42 -10.66 13.35
C GLN A 187 -10.53 -11.38 12.33
N SER A 188 -9.85 -10.64 11.44
CA SER A 188 -9.02 -11.22 10.38
C SER A 188 -7.82 -11.94 11.01
N LYS A 189 -7.59 -13.20 10.64
CA LYS A 189 -6.45 -13.97 11.12
C LYS A 189 -5.33 -13.87 10.09
N PHE A 190 -4.27 -13.16 10.43
CA PHE A 190 -3.05 -13.10 9.62
C PHE A 190 -1.82 -13.15 10.52
N ARG A 191 -0.72 -13.69 9.98
CA ARG A 191 0.53 -13.91 10.73
C ARG A 191 1.21 -12.62 11.12
N TYR A 192 1.06 -11.57 10.33
CA TYR A 192 1.67 -10.27 10.57
C TYR A 192 0.60 -9.23 10.88
N ARG A 193 0.91 -8.28 11.75
CA ARG A 193 0.07 -7.11 12.00
C ARG A 193 0.93 -5.89 12.21
N GLU A 194 0.45 -4.76 11.73
CA GLU A 194 0.99 -3.46 12.11
C GLU A 194 0.55 -3.11 13.53
N GLY A 195 1.37 -2.36 14.24
CA GLY A 195 1.07 -1.96 15.61
C GLY A 195 1.79 -0.70 16.05
N VAL A 196 1.38 -0.20 17.21
CA VAL A 196 2.06 0.88 17.93
C VAL A 196 2.46 0.41 19.32
N ILE A 197 3.65 0.76 19.77
CA ILE A 197 4.10 0.44 21.12
C ILE A 197 3.31 1.27 22.14
N CYS A 198 2.68 0.58 23.09
CA CYS A 198 1.88 1.18 24.15
C CYS A 198 2.76 1.70 25.29
N ASP A 199 2.35 2.80 25.91
CA ASP A 199 2.90 3.27 27.18
C ASP A 199 2.35 2.44 28.35
N LYS A 200 2.76 1.18 28.43
CA LYS A 200 2.36 0.23 29.48
C LYS A 200 3.59 -0.47 30.02
N LYS A 201 3.69 -0.54 31.35
CA LYS A 201 4.79 -1.25 32.04
C LYS A 201 4.76 -2.73 31.68
N ALA A 202 5.79 -3.19 31.00
CA ALA A 202 6.03 -4.58 30.65
C ALA A 202 7.15 -5.17 31.53
N LYS A 203 7.40 -6.48 31.35
CA LYS A 203 8.56 -7.13 31.98
C LYS A 203 9.85 -6.58 31.38
N GLU A 204 10.95 -6.68 32.12
CA GLU A 204 12.26 -6.26 31.65
C GLU A 204 12.58 -6.90 30.28
N GLY A 205 13.04 -6.06 29.33
CA GLY A 205 13.31 -6.46 27.95
C GLY A 205 12.08 -6.62 27.03
N HIS A 206 10.85 -6.39 27.50
CA HIS A 206 9.62 -6.53 26.70
C HIS A 206 8.84 -5.21 26.64
N SER A 207 7.98 -5.08 25.64
CA SER A 207 6.99 -3.99 25.52
C SER A 207 5.60 -4.56 25.19
N TYR A 208 4.55 -3.75 25.32
CA TYR A 208 3.22 -4.10 24.80
C TYR A 208 2.96 -3.34 23.50
N ALA A 209 2.39 -4.00 22.50
CA ALA A 209 2.00 -3.39 21.23
C ALA A 209 0.50 -3.51 21.00
N ASN A 210 -0.15 -2.41 20.62
CA ASN A 210 -1.52 -2.43 20.12
C ASN A 210 -1.49 -2.74 18.61
N VAL A 211 -1.99 -3.92 18.24
CA VAL A 211 -2.04 -4.43 16.86
C VAL A 211 -3.47 -4.51 16.29
N GLY A 212 -4.39 -3.72 16.85
CA GLY A 212 -5.79 -3.69 16.43
C GLY A 212 -6.62 -4.89 16.90
N LEU A 213 -6.18 -5.55 17.97
CA LEU A 213 -6.91 -6.62 18.67
C LEU A 213 -7.50 -6.09 19.98
N LEU A 214 -8.39 -6.85 20.62
CA LEU A 214 -8.96 -6.48 21.93
C LEU A 214 -7.91 -6.35 23.03
N ASN A 215 -6.89 -7.20 22.96
CA ASN A 215 -5.81 -7.25 23.93
C ASN A 215 -4.50 -6.90 23.23
N ASP A 216 -3.69 -6.10 23.92
CA ASP A 216 -2.33 -5.81 23.48
C ASP A 216 -1.46 -7.07 23.47
N VAL A 217 -0.52 -7.09 22.56
CA VAL A 217 0.41 -8.21 22.36
C VAL A 217 1.69 -7.91 23.13
N LEU A 218 2.18 -8.88 23.89
CA LEU A 218 3.50 -8.78 24.50
C LEU A 218 4.57 -9.06 23.43
N VAL A 219 5.47 -8.09 23.21
CA VAL A 219 6.57 -8.20 22.26
C VAL A 219 7.90 -8.44 22.96
N ASP A 220 8.84 -9.04 22.24
CA ASP A 220 10.11 -9.58 22.71
C ASP A 220 11.24 -8.55 22.88
N LYS A 221 11.00 -7.29 22.52
CA LYS A 221 11.96 -6.18 22.66
C LYS A 221 11.33 -5.00 23.40
N ALA A 222 12.15 -4.33 24.21
CA ALA A 222 11.81 -3.06 24.83
C ALA A 222 12.06 -1.92 23.83
N ILE A 223 10.98 -1.33 23.32
CA ILE A 223 11.00 -0.16 22.43
C ILE A 223 10.24 0.99 23.10
N GLU A 224 10.61 2.22 22.75
CA GLU A 224 9.95 3.44 23.21
C GLU A 224 8.45 3.46 22.80
N PRO A 225 7.56 3.96 23.67
CA PRO A 225 6.15 4.15 23.35
C PRO A 225 5.95 5.05 22.13
N GLY A 226 4.91 4.77 21.34
CA GLY A 226 4.55 5.56 20.17
C GLY A 226 5.24 5.15 18.86
N VAL A 227 6.21 4.22 18.90
CA VAL A 227 6.87 3.72 17.69
C VAL A 227 5.95 2.78 16.91
N ARG A 228 5.84 2.96 15.58
CA ARG A 228 5.16 2.04 14.66
C ARG A 228 6.02 0.80 14.45
N VAL A 229 5.43 -0.38 14.58
CA VAL A 229 6.14 -1.65 14.47
C VAL A 229 5.34 -2.68 13.70
N THR A 230 6.04 -3.59 13.02
CA THR A 230 5.45 -4.79 12.41
C THR A 230 5.68 -5.97 13.36
N VAL A 231 4.59 -6.65 13.72
CA VAL A 231 4.58 -7.74 14.69
C VAL A 231 4.24 -9.05 14.00
N LYS A 232 5.12 -10.04 14.12
CA LYS A 232 4.85 -11.43 13.74
C LYS A 232 4.17 -12.13 14.90
N MET A 233 2.90 -12.47 14.71
CA MET A 233 2.06 -13.10 15.71
C MET A 233 2.45 -14.57 15.92
N GLU A 234 2.61 -14.97 17.18
CA GLU A 234 2.79 -16.38 17.51
C GLU A 234 1.45 -17.13 17.38
N PRO A 235 1.47 -18.43 17.00
CA PRO A 235 0.27 -19.26 17.02
C PRO A 235 -0.35 -19.25 18.41
N GLN A 236 -1.67 -19.06 18.48
CA GLN A 236 -2.38 -19.01 19.75
C GLN A 236 -2.32 -20.38 20.44
N SER A 237 -1.45 -20.54 21.44
CA SER A 237 -1.44 -21.75 22.27
C SER A 237 -2.68 -21.76 23.17
N GLU A 238 -3.40 -22.89 23.24
CA GLU A 238 -4.55 -23.05 24.15
C GLU A 238 -4.18 -22.81 25.63
N SER A 239 -2.89 -22.96 25.97
CA SER A 239 -2.36 -22.78 27.32
C SER A 239 -2.17 -21.32 27.76
N CYS A 240 -2.06 -20.36 26.85
CA CYS A 240 -1.72 -18.97 27.20
C CYS A 240 -2.80 -17.99 26.76
N ARG A 241 -3.48 -17.37 27.74
CA ARG A 241 -4.48 -16.31 27.48
C ARG A 241 -3.89 -15.02 26.91
N LYS A 242 -2.57 -14.83 26.99
CA LYS A 242 -1.89 -13.61 26.53
C LYS A 242 -1.27 -13.85 25.16
N GLN A 243 -1.69 -13.04 24.20
CA GLN A 243 -1.13 -13.03 22.84
C GLN A 243 0.32 -12.56 22.90
N ARG A 244 1.19 -13.25 22.18
CA ARG A 244 2.62 -12.94 22.04
C ARG A 244 2.97 -12.73 20.58
N GLY A 245 4.00 -11.93 20.36
CA GLY A 245 4.52 -11.67 19.03
C GLY A 245 5.99 -11.26 19.08
N THR A 246 6.65 -11.34 17.94
CA THR A 246 8.04 -10.94 17.76
C THR A 246 8.10 -9.72 16.85
N LEU A 247 9.00 -8.79 17.16
CA LEU A 247 9.20 -7.61 16.32
C LEU A 247 10.10 -7.94 15.14
N VAL A 248 9.59 -7.66 13.95
CA VAL A 248 10.21 -8.01 12.67
C VAL A 248 10.43 -6.78 11.80
N SER A 249 11.21 -6.95 10.73
CA SER A 249 11.38 -5.90 9.71
C SER A 249 10.05 -5.64 8.97
N PRO A 250 9.74 -4.39 8.57
CA PRO A 250 8.59 -4.08 7.72
C PRO A 250 8.56 -4.84 6.38
N ASP A 251 9.72 -5.28 5.88
CA ASP A 251 9.84 -6.06 4.65
C ASP A 251 9.63 -7.58 4.85
N GLU A 252 9.65 -8.05 6.10
CA GLU A 252 9.52 -9.49 6.40
C GLU A 252 8.18 -10.09 5.95
N PRO A 253 7.00 -9.44 6.13
CA PRO A 253 5.74 -9.94 5.61
C PRO A 253 5.83 -10.20 4.11
N ARG A 254 6.35 -9.25 3.35
CA ARG A 254 6.50 -9.37 1.90
C ARG A 254 7.49 -10.48 1.53
N ARG A 255 8.65 -10.55 2.19
CA ARG A 255 9.68 -11.55 1.93
C ARG A 255 9.25 -12.98 2.26
N GLU A 256 8.44 -13.19 3.29
CA GLU A 256 7.99 -14.53 3.67
C GLU A 256 6.69 -14.97 2.99
N THR A 257 5.80 -14.03 2.69
CA THR A 257 4.43 -14.34 2.24
C THR A 257 4.08 -13.79 0.85
N GLY A 258 4.89 -12.87 0.32
CA GLY A 258 4.59 -12.12 -0.91
C GLY A 258 3.41 -11.15 -0.80
N VAL A 259 2.84 -10.99 0.39
CA VAL A 259 1.74 -10.07 0.63
C VAL A 259 2.25 -8.64 0.58
N TYR A 260 1.57 -7.81 -0.21
CA TYR A 260 1.83 -6.38 -0.26
C TYR A 260 1.54 -5.72 1.09
N TRP A 261 2.49 -4.94 1.60
CA TRP A 261 2.47 -4.38 2.95
C TRP A 261 2.41 -2.85 2.99
N GLY A 262 1.83 -2.24 1.95
CA GLY A 262 1.74 -0.79 1.81
C GLY A 262 2.99 -0.15 1.21
N TYR A 263 2.99 1.19 1.21
CA TYR A 263 4.08 2.01 0.70
C TYR A 263 4.66 2.90 1.79
N GLN A 264 5.92 3.29 1.64
CA GLN A 264 6.51 4.38 2.41
C GLN A 264 6.35 5.70 1.64
N VAL A 265 6.29 6.82 2.37
CA VAL A 265 6.18 8.15 1.75
C VAL A 265 7.41 8.95 2.11
N ARG A 266 8.11 9.45 1.09
CA ARG A 266 9.31 10.28 1.23
C ARG A 266 9.08 11.63 0.58
N ILE A 267 9.57 12.70 1.21
CA ILE A 267 9.54 14.05 0.64
C ILE A 267 10.93 14.36 0.08
N ALA A 268 10.98 14.84 -1.16
CA ALA A 268 12.18 15.35 -1.82
C ALA A 268 12.02 16.85 -2.10
N HIS A 269 13.03 17.67 -1.81
CA HIS A 269 12.92 19.12 -1.99
C HIS A 269 13.20 19.58 -3.42
N SER A 270 13.69 18.68 -4.27
CA SER A 270 13.99 18.93 -5.67
C SER A 270 14.08 17.60 -6.42
N MET A 271 14.21 17.66 -7.75
CA MET A 271 14.30 16.47 -8.60
C MET A 271 15.57 15.64 -8.31
N SER A 272 16.71 16.28 -8.05
CA SER A 272 17.96 15.60 -7.67
C SER A 272 17.89 14.86 -6.33
N GLU A 273 17.07 15.34 -5.39
CA GLU A 273 16.85 14.66 -4.10
C GLU A 273 16.05 13.36 -4.24
N ILE A 274 15.33 13.17 -5.34
CA ILE A 274 14.66 11.90 -5.64
C ILE A 274 15.70 10.78 -5.70
N PHE A 275 16.81 11.02 -6.42
CA PHE A 275 17.87 10.05 -6.66
C PHE A 275 18.88 9.98 -5.51
N THR A 276 19.35 11.13 -5.01
CA THR A 276 20.46 11.18 -4.04
C THR A 276 20.07 10.75 -2.63
N LYS A 277 18.80 10.94 -2.23
CA LYS A 277 18.28 10.54 -0.91
C LYS A 277 17.45 9.25 -0.99
N SER A 278 17.84 8.32 -1.85
CA SER A 278 17.20 7.00 -1.93
C SER A 278 17.41 6.21 -0.63
N PRO A 279 16.42 5.42 -0.18
CA PRO A 279 16.57 4.56 1.00
C PRO A 279 17.49 3.34 0.75
N TYR A 280 17.81 3.07 -0.51
CA TYR A 280 18.64 1.93 -0.91
C TYR A 280 20.11 2.33 -1.02
N ALA A 281 21.01 1.49 -0.50
CA ALA A 281 22.45 1.77 -0.46
C ALA A 281 23.08 1.98 -1.85
N ASN A 282 22.54 1.33 -2.88
CA ASN A 282 23.01 1.46 -4.27
C ASN A 282 22.11 2.37 -5.12
N GLY A 283 21.15 3.07 -4.53
CA GLY A 283 20.14 3.81 -5.28
C GLY A 283 19.13 2.94 -6.01
N TYR A 284 18.48 3.54 -7.00
CA TYR A 284 17.61 2.86 -7.94
C TYR A 284 18.46 2.36 -9.11
N ASP A 285 18.32 1.08 -9.47
CA ASP A 285 19.12 0.47 -10.54
C ASP A 285 18.46 0.61 -11.92
N VAL A 286 17.16 0.86 -11.95
CA VAL A 286 16.43 1.22 -13.18
C VAL A 286 15.55 2.42 -12.90
N THR A 287 15.73 3.47 -13.70
CA THR A 287 14.99 4.72 -13.61
C THR A 287 14.21 4.98 -14.89
N VAL A 288 12.94 5.33 -14.76
CA VAL A 288 12.03 5.57 -15.88
C VAL A 288 11.36 6.93 -15.73
N GLY A 289 11.60 7.83 -16.68
CA GLY A 289 10.83 9.06 -16.81
C GLY A 289 9.63 8.85 -17.73
N THR A 290 8.48 9.45 -17.39
CA THR A 290 7.29 9.40 -18.26
C THR A 290 7.05 10.75 -18.94
N SER A 291 6.82 10.74 -20.25
CA SER A 291 6.53 11.93 -21.05
C SER A 291 5.85 11.57 -22.36
N ASP A 292 5.02 12.47 -22.88
CA ASP A 292 4.41 12.31 -24.20
C ASP A 292 5.45 12.31 -25.34
N ARG A 293 6.65 12.86 -25.08
CA ARG A 293 7.80 12.88 -26.00
C ARG A 293 8.74 11.68 -25.85
N GLY A 294 8.48 10.78 -24.91
CA GLY A 294 9.29 9.59 -24.72
C GLY A 294 9.08 8.52 -25.80
N THR A 295 9.90 7.48 -25.73
CA THR A 295 9.78 6.30 -26.61
C THR A 295 8.48 5.54 -26.35
N ASN A 296 7.90 4.98 -27.39
CA ASN A 296 6.58 4.35 -27.34
C ASN A 296 6.60 3.06 -26.49
N VAL A 297 5.77 3.00 -25.43
CA VAL A 297 5.70 1.84 -24.53
C VAL A 297 5.35 0.52 -25.22
N HIS A 298 4.65 0.56 -26.36
CA HIS A 298 4.32 -0.64 -27.12
C HIS A 298 5.51 -1.23 -27.88
N GLU A 299 6.54 -0.44 -28.15
CA GLU A 299 7.78 -0.90 -28.79
C GLU A 299 8.73 -1.58 -27.80
N VAL A 300 8.52 -1.36 -26.51
CA VAL A 300 9.28 -2.01 -25.43
C VAL A 300 8.90 -3.50 -25.36
N PRO A 301 9.86 -4.44 -25.47
CA PRO A 301 9.58 -5.87 -25.34
C PRO A 301 9.07 -6.24 -23.93
N ASN A 302 8.31 -7.33 -23.83
CA ASN A 302 7.86 -7.82 -22.52
C ASN A 302 9.06 -8.32 -21.71
N ARG A 303 9.02 -8.09 -20.39
CA ARG A 303 10.10 -8.43 -19.44
C ARG A 303 11.47 -7.85 -19.83
N SER A 304 11.51 -6.66 -20.42
CA SER A 304 12.77 -6.00 -20.81
C SER A 304 13.49 -5.37 -19.62
N TYR A 305 12.75 -4.91 -18.62
CA TYR A 305 13.31 -4.14 -17.51
C TYR A 305 13.60 -5.04 -16.34
N SER A 306 14.84 -5.52 -16.24
CA SER A 306 15.31 -6.29 -15.09
C SER A 306 15.79 -5.37 -13.97
N PHE A 307 15.17 -5.43 -12.80
CA PHE A 307 15.49 -4.52 -11.70
C PHE A 307 15.42 -5.16 -10.31
N LYS A 308 16.19 -4.58 -9.39
CA LYS A 308 16.11 -4.77 -7.95
C LYS A 308 15.33 -3.63 -7.28
N HIS A 309 15.56 -2.38 -7.66
CA HIS A 309 14.92 -1.18 -7.12
C HIS A 309 14.58 -0.21 -8.26
N MET A 310 13.36 -0.30 -8.80
CA MET A 310 12.94 0.54 -9.91
C MET A 310 12.30 1.84 -9.43
N LEU A 311 12.57 2.94 -10.14
CA LEU A 311 11.93 4.24 -9.94
C LEU A 311 11.20 4.69 -11.21
N ILE A 312 9.92 5.07 -11.08
CA ILE A 312 9.14 5.68 -12.15
C ILE A 312 8.81 7.13 -11.75
N VAL A 313 9.22 8.11 -12.55
CA VAL A 313 9.06 9.54 -12.26
C VAL A 313 8.06 10.17 -13.21
N PHE A 314 7.05 10.81 -12.62
CA PHE A 314 5.98 11.49 -13.34
C PHE A 314 6.16 13.00 -13.29
N GLY A 315 5.83 13.66 -14.40
CA GLY A 315 5.81 15.12 -14.50
C GLY A 315 4.54 15.74 -13.93
N GLY A 316 4.62 17.03 -13.62
CA GLY A 316 3.48 17.86 -13.25
C GLY A 316 2.74 18.37 -14.50
N LEU A 317 2.06 19.51 -14.36
CA LEU A 317 1.35 20.14 -15.49
C LEU A 317 2.30 20.53 -16.64
N GLN A 318 3.52 20.95 -16.29
CA GLN A 318 4.56 21.40 -17.23
C GLN A 318 5.58 20.28 -17.54
N GLY A 319 5.21 19.02 -17.27
CA GLY A 319 6.10 17.87 -17.48
C GLY A 319 7.29 17.80 -16.53
N LEU A 320 8.31 17.04 -16.90
CA LEU A 320 9.54 16.86 -16.12
C LEU A 320 10.58 17.97 -16.40
N GLU A 321 10.38 18.70 -17.50
CA GLU A 321 11.23 19.78 -17.97
C GLU A 321 11.23 20.93 -16.97
N SER A 322 10.05 21.29 -16.45
CA SER A 322 9.94 22.30 -15.40
C SER A 322 10.65 21.89 -14.13
N ALA A 323 10.59 20.61 -13.74
CA ALA A 323 11.26 20.12 -12.54
C ALA A 323 12.78 20.18 -12.67
N LEU A 324 13.29 19.84 -13.86
CA LEU A 324 14.71 19.92 -14.20
C LEU A 324 15.22 21.37 -14.20
N ALA A 325 14.52 22.28 -14.90
CA ALA A 325 14.90 23.68 -14.98
C ALA A 325 14.93 24.40 -13.63
N ASN A 326 14.17 23.91 -12.65
CA ASN A 326 14.10 24.47 -11.30
C ASN A 326 15.11 23.86 -10.31
N ASP A 327 15.90 22.86 -10.71
CA ASP A 327 16.92 22.24 -9.86
C ASP A 327 18.34 22.61 -10.34
N GLU A 328 18.92 23.63 -9.71
CA GLU A 328 20.27 24.12 -10.02
C GLU A 328 21.38 23.06 -9.86
N LYS A 329 21.11 21.95 -9.16
CA LYS A 329 22.09 20.87 -8.98
C LYS A 329 22.18 19.96 -10.21
N LEU A 330 21.16 19.96 -11.06
CA LEU A 330 21.14 19.19 -12.30
C LEU A 330 21.65 20.10 -13.42
N THR A 331 22.74 19.68 -14.07
CA THR A 331 23.43 20.47 -15.12
C THR A 331 23.02 20.08 -16.53
N VAL A 332 21.93 19.32 -16.66
CA VAL A 332 21.49 18.69 -17.89
C VAL A 332 20.30 19.46 -18.46
N ASP A 333 20.27 19.64 -19.78
CA ASP A 333 19.21 20.41 -20.46
C ASP A 333 17.98 19.56 -20.82
N ASP A 334 18.15 18.25 -20.99
CA ASP A 334 17.09 17.32 -21.40
C ASP A 334 16.76 16.31 -20.28
N PRO A 335 15.50 16.23 -19.82
CA PRO A 335 15.09 15.23 -18.84
C PRO A 335 15.35 13.79 -19.25
N GLU A 336 15.35 13.46 -20.55
CA GLU A 336 15.60 12.08 -21.01
C GLU A 336 16.94 11.53 -20.53
N LEU A 337 17.96 12.40 -20.43
CA LEU A 337 19.32 12.04 -20.01
C LEU A 337 19.45 11.74 -18.51
N LEU A 338 18.41 12.02 -17.70
CA LEU A 338 18.38 11.70 -16.27
C LEU A 338 17.90 10.28 -15.98
N PHE A 339 17.34 9.59 -16.99
CA PHE A 339 16.68 8.31 -16.83
C PHE A 339 17.32 7.26 -17.73
N ASP A 340 17.31 6.01 -17.28
CA ASP A 340 17.72 4.88 -18.12
C ASP A 340 16.72 4.67 -19.26
N HIS A 341 15.45 4.95 -19.00
CA HIS A 341 14.37 4.89 -19.99
C HIS A 341 13.46 6.12 -19.89
N TYR A 342 13.07 6.65 -21.04
CA TYR A 342 12.12 7.77 -21.13
C TYR A 342 10.97 7.38 -22.04
N LEU A 343 9.76 7.26 -21.49
CA LEU A 343 8.65 6.53 -22.11
C LEU A 343 7.39 7.37 -22.27
N ASN A 344 6.77 7.23 -23.44
CA ASN A 344 5.38 7.58 -23.68
C ASN A 344 4.49 6.38 -23.38
N VAL A 345 3.75 6.49 -22.26
CA VAL A 345 2.89 5.44 -21.71
C VAL A 345 1.53 5.33 -22.39
N LEU A 346 1.12 6.33 -23.19
CA LEU A 346 -0.11 6.29 -23.96
C LEU A 346 0.07 6.96 -25.34
N PRO A 347 0.67 6.24 -26.30
CA PRO A 347 0.80 6.73 -27.67
C PRO A 347 -0.56 7.00 -28.31
N ARG A 348 -0.66 8.06 -29.12
CA ARG A 348 -1.90 8.49 -29.79
C ARG A 348 -3.05 8.79 -28.82
N GLN A 349 -2.73 9.41 -27.67
CA GLN A 349 -3.72 9.93 -26.73
C GLN A 349 -4.74 10.85 -27.43
N GLY A 350 -6.02 10.70 -27.11
CA GLY A 350 -7.11 11.51 -27.68
C GLY A 350 -7.30 12.87 -27.00
N SER A 351 -6.71 13.05 -25.82
CA SER A 351 -6.64 14.35 -25.13
C SER A 351 -5.29 14.99 -25.41
N ARG A 352 -5.22 16.34 -25.41
CA ARG A 352 -3.95 17.06 -25.53
C ARG A 352 -3.03 16.79 -24.34
N THR A 353 -3.59 16.66 -23.14
CA THR A 353 -2.86 16.43 -21.91
C THR A 353 -3.49 15.29 -21.12
N ILE A 354 -2.64 14.52 -20.43
CA ILE A 354 -3.04 13.51 -19.46
C ILE A 354 -2.62 14.04 -18.09
N ARG A 355 -3.54 14.09 -17.13
CA ARG A 355 -3.20 14.54 -15.78
C ARG A 355 -2.32 13.51 -15.07
N THR A 356 -1.49 13.94 -14.13
CA THR A 356 -0.55 13.05 -13.43
C THR A 356 -1.24 11.88 -12.71
N ASP A 357 -2.41 12.08 -12.10
CA ASP A 357 -3.20 11.02 -11.45
C ASP A 357 -3.80 10.01 -12.43
N GLU A 358 -4.09 10.42 -13.67
CA GLU A 358 -4.53 9.54 -14.76
C GLU A 358 -3.33 8.78 -15.34
N ALA A 359 -2.25 9.49 -15.62
CA ALA A 359 -1.01 8.96 -16.17
C ALA A 359 -0.43 7.86 -15.28
N LEU A 360 -0.56 7.98 -13.96
CA LEU A 360 -0.05 6.99 -13.01
C LEU A 360 -0.70 5.61 -13.19
N LEU A 361 -2.04 5.58 -13.32
CA LEU A 361 -2.78 4.34 -13.55
C LEU A 361 -2.44 3.73 -14.92
N ILE A 362 -2.36 4.58 -15.95
CA ILE A 362 -2.06 4.14 -17.31
C ILE A 362 -0.64 3.58 -17.40
N ALA A 363 0.34 4.29 -16.86
CA ALA A 363 1.74 3.91 -16.86
C ALA A 363 1.98 2.59 -16.12
N LEU A 364 1.46 2.46 -14.91
CA LEU A 364 1.66 1.25 -14.11
C LEU A 364 0.98 0.03 -14.75
N ALA A 365 -0.18 0.21 -15.39
CA ALA A 365 -0.82 -0.84 -16.17
C ALA A 365 -0.01 -1.23 -17.42
N ALA A 366 0.45 -0.25 -18.19
CA ALA A 366 1.19 -0.48 -19.43
C ALA A 366 2.58 -1.11 -19.17
N LEU A 367 3.22 -0.75 -18.06
CA LEU A 367 4.53 -1.26 -17.68
C LEU A 367 4.48 -2.64 -17.05
N GLN A 368 3.33 -3.09 -16.52
CA GLN A 368 3.21 -4.33 -15.76
C GLN A 368 3.81 -5.55 -16.48
N GLU A 369 3.62 -5.69 -17.80
CA GLU A 369 4.17 -6.79 -18.59
C GLU A 369 5.64 -6.59 -19.00
N LYS A 370 6.15 -5.36 -18.89
CA LYS A 370 7.52 -4.96 -19.24
C LYS A 370 8.50 -5.16 -18.08
N LEU A 371 7.97 -5.17 -16.86
CA LEU A 371 8.73 -5.33 -15.62
C LEU A 371 9.18 -6.77 -15.40
N GLN A 372 10.47 -6.95 -15.06
CA GLN A 372 11.05 -8.23 -14.64
C GLN A 372 11.80 -8.06 -13.31
N PRO A 373 11.16 -8.32 -12.15
CA PRO A 373 11.86 -8.25 -10.87
C PRO A 373 12.96 -9.31 -10.80
N GLN A 374 14.17 -8.91 -10.41
CA GLN A 374 15.30 -9.83 -10.14
C GLN A 374 14.98 -10.80 -9.01
N VAL A 375 14.29 -10.31 -7.97
CA VAL A 375 13.79 -11.12 -6.86
C VAL A 375 12.28 -10.96 -6.81
N ALA A 376 11.56 -11.94 -7.34
CA ALA A 376 10.11 -11.95 -7.35
C ALA A 376 9.53 -12.16 -5.93
N ASP A 377 8.33 -11.64 -5.71
CA ASP A 377 7.58 -11.91 -4.49
C ASP A 377 7.19 -13.40 -4.42
N VAL A 378 7.15 -13.95 -3.21
CA VAL A 378 6.74 -15.33 -2.99
C VAL A 378 5.24 -15.44 -3.24
N GLU A 379 4.81 -16.16 -4.28
CA GLU A 379 3.40 -16.44 -4.51
C GLU A 379 2.91 -17.52 -3.55
N THR A 380 2.51 -17.13 -2.33
CA THR A 380 1.76 -18.02 -1.45
C THR A 380 0.26 -17.76 -1.60
N ASP A 381 -0.51 -18.84 -1.75
CA ASP A 381 -1.97 -18.74 -1.79
C ASP A 381 -2.50 -18.41 -0.39
N LEU A 382 -2.76 -17.12 -0.19
CA LEU A 382 -3.28 -16.55 1.06
C LEU A 382 -4.69 -16.03 0.87
N SER A 383 -5.40 -16.51 -0.15
CA SER A 383 -6.75 -16.06 -0.46
C SER A 383 -7.63 -16.08 0.79
N ASP A 384 -7.50 -17.11 1.62
CA ASP A 384 -8.41 -17.32 2.76
C ASP A 384 -8.04 -16.52 4.02
N LEU A 385 -6.86 -15.90 4.04
CA LEU A 385 -6.36 -15.12 5.18
C LEU A 385 -6.38 -13.61 4.93
N LEU A 386 -6.48 -13.20 3.66
CA LEU A 386 -6.58 -11.81 3.27
C LEU A 386 -8.04 -11.35 3.14
N PRO A 387 -8.37 -10.10 3.53
CA PRO A 387 -9.69 -9.55 3.31
C PRO A 387 -10.07 -9.61 1.81
N LYS A 388 -11.16 -10.30 1.48
CA LYS A 388 -11.70 -10.34 0.11
C LYS A 388 -12.71 -9.22 -0.09
N SER A 389 -12.96 -8.86 -1.35
CA SER A 389 -14.09 -7.99 -1.71
C SER A 389 -15.44 -8.57 -1.25
N GLU A 390 -15.53 -9.89 -1.09
CA GLU A 390 -16.72 -10.58 -0.56
C GLU A 390 -16.94 -10.31 0.94
N ASP A 391 -15.88 -9.93 1.68
CA ASP A 391 -15.94 -9.59 3.11
C ASP A 391 -16.42 -8.15 3.36
N SER A 392 -16.59 -7.32 2.32
CA SER A 392 -17.04 -5.93 2.44
C SER A 392 -18.56 -5.79 2.65
N GLY A 393 -19.27 -6.91 2.89
CA GLY A 393 -20.66 -6.91 3.36
C GLY A 393 -21.73 -6.98 2.27
N ILE A 394 -21.37 -7.20 1.01
CA ILE A 394 -22.34 -7.52 -0.04
C ILE A 394 -22.09 -8.96 -0.48
N ALA A 395 -22.87 -9.89 0.09
CA ALA A 395 -22.87 -11.28 -0.35
C ALA A 395 -23.46 -11.37 -1.77
N VAL A 396 -22.65 -11.13 -2.79
CA VAL A 396 -23.01 -11.48 -4.17
C VAL A 396 -22.85 -12.99 -4.29
N ARG A 397 -23.92 -13.73 -3.98
CA ARG A 397 -23.98 -15.15 -4.33
C ARG A 397 -23.87 -15.29 -5.86
N ARG A 398 -22.73 -15.76 -6.35
CA ARG A 398 -22.50 -16.09 -7.78
C ARG A 398 -23.65 -16.96 -8.34
N ASP A 399 -24.27 -17.78 -7.51
CA ASP A 399 -25.37 -18.69 -7.87
C ASP A 399 -26.66 -17.99 -8.34
N VAL A 400 -26.86 -16.70 -7.99
CA VAL A 400 -28.05 -15.94 -8.40
C VAL A 400 -27.90 -15.36 -9.82
N LEU A 401 -26.67 -15.21 -10.32
CA LEU A 401 -26.42 -14.71 -11.68
C LEU A 401 -26.52 -15.81 -12.76
N VAL A 402 -26.32 -17.08 -12.39
CA VAL A 402 -26.35 -18.20 -13.36
C VAL A 402 -27.74 -18.82 -13.49
N SER A 403 -28.60 -18.73 -12.47
CA SER A 403 -29.90 -19.43 -12.44
C SER A 403 -31.05 -18.75 -13.20
N LYS A 404 -30.86 -17.54 -13.76
CA LYS A 404 -31.89 -16.85 -14.58
C LYS A 404 -31.74 -17.01 -16.10
N LYS A 405 -30.76 -17.77 -16.59
CA LYS A 405 -30.54 -17.98 -18.04
C LYS A 405 -30.78 -19.42 -18.54
N GLN A 406 -31.22 -20.35 -17.68
CA GLN A 406 -31.41 -21.76 -18.05
C GLN A 406 -32.80 -22.35 -17.74
N THR A 407 -33.85 -21.53 -17.66
CA THR A 407 -35.25 -22.02 -17.67
C THR A 407 -35.98 -21.54 -18.92
N LYS A 408 -35.46 -21.92 -20.10
CA LYS A 408 -36.23 -21.98 -21.36
C LYS A 408 -35.52 -22.82 -22.44
N ARG A 409 -35.10 -24.04 -22.09
CA ARG A 409 -34.86 -25.11 -23.07
C ARG A 409 -35.32 -26.43 -22.43
N LYS A 410 -36.60 -26.75 -22.64
CA LYS A 410 -37.15 -28.08 -22.35
C LYS A 410 -36.96 -28.92 -23.60
N GLN A 411 -36.33 -30.07 -23.41
CA GLN A 411 -36.09 -31.13 -24.38
C GLN A 411 -37.38 -31.61 -25.05
N VAL A 412 -37.29 -31.91 -26.34
CA VAL A 412 -38.09 -32.93 -27.04
C VAL A 412 -37.15 -33.62 -28.05
N GLU A 413 -36.61 -34.78 -27.66
CA GLU A 413 -36.42 -35.97 -28.50
C GLU A 413 -37.44 -36.96 -27.92
N ASP A 414 -38.12 -37.86 -28.63
CA ASP A 414 -37.79 -38.65 -29.80
C ASP A 414 -39.11 -39.31 -30.27
N THR A 415 -39.37 -39.44 -31.57
CA THR A 415 -40.18 -40.52 -32.18
C THR A 415 -40.23 -40.33 -33.69
N THR A 416 -39.69 -41.33 -34.38
CA THR A 416 -39.79 -41.66 -35.80
C THR A 416 -41.22 -41.97 -36.24
N ASP A 417 -41.63 -41.50 -37.42
CA ASP A 417 -42.34 -42.34 -38.39
C ASP A 417 -42.31 -41.72 -39.80
N GLU A 418 -42.18 -42.61 -40.78
CA GLU A 418 -42.02 -42.35 -42.21
C GLU A 418 -43.30 -41.78 -42.87
N THR A 419 -43.16 -40.94 -43.91
CA THR A 419 -43.74 -41.14 -45.27
C THR A 419 -43.64 -39.89 -46.19
N VAL A 420 -42.82 -40.02 -47.25
CA VAL A 420 -43.11 -39.84 -48.70
C VAL A 420 -43.88 -38.58 -49.21
N VAL A 421 -43.12 -37.74 -49.97
CA VAL A 421 -43.43 -37.03 -51.27
C VAL A 421 -44.45 -35.88 -51.29
N ASP A 422 -44.07 -34.64 -51.65
CA ASP A 422 -43.98 -34.05 -53.01
C ASP A 422 -43.64 -32.53 -52.97
N GLU A 423 -43.01 -32.00 -54.03
CA GLU A 423 -42.66 -30.57 -54.30
C GLU A 423 -43.84 -29.80 -55.00
N PRO A 424 -43.78 -28.50 -55.43
CA PRO A 424 -43.09 -27.23 -55.05
C PRO A 424 -44.12 -26.02 -55.10
N PRO A 425 -43.87 -24.73 -55.52
CA PRO A 425 -42.72 -23.79 -55.44
C PRO A 425 -43.03 -22.37 -54.83
N PHE A 426 -41.95 -21.63 -54.51
CA PHE A 426 -41.70 -20.15 -54.44
C PHE A 426 -42.80 -19.09 -54.15
N SER A 427 -42.54 -18.18 -53.19
CA SER A 427 -42.80 -16.72 -53.31
C SER A 427 -41.98 -15.85 -52.30
N LYS A 428 -41.83 -14.55 -52.62
CA LYS A 428 -40.81 -13.52 -52.25
C LYS A 428 -40.80 -12.99 -50.80
N PRO A 429 -39.74 -12.25 -50.36
CA PRO A 429 -39.58 -11.76 -48.98
C PRO A 429 -40.03 -10.30 -48.77
N LEU A 430 -40.50 -9.97 -47.56
CA LEU A 430 -40.78 -8.60 -47.08
C LEU A 430 -40.39 -8.44 -45.59
N PRO A 431 -40.18 -7.19 -45.08
CA PRO A 431 -39.02 -6.82 -44.26
C PRO A 431 -39.24 -6.75 -42.73
N LYS A 432 -38.10 -6.60 -42.03
CA LYS A 432 -37.93 -6.56 -40.56
C LYS A 432 -38.36 -5.23 -39.94
N VAL A 433 -39.14 -5.30 -38.87
CA VAL A 433 -39.49 -4.18 -37.97
C VAL A 433 -38.50 -4.10 -36.81
N ALA A 434 -37.91 -2.92 -36.59
CA ALA A 434 -37.04 -2.61 -35.46
C ALA A 434 -37.88 -2.16 -34.24
N ARG A 435 -37.52 -2.64 -33.03
CA ARG A 435 -38.10 -2.20 -31.75
C ARG A 435 -37.34 -0.98 -31.23
N LEU A 436 -38.08 0.08 -30.91
CA LEU A 436 -37.64 1.26 -30.18
C LEU A 436 -37.60 0.97 -28.67
N THR A 437 -36.52 1.35 -27.99
CA THR A 437 -36.44 1.45 -26.52
C THR A 437 -36.38 2.92 -26.13
N ALA A 438 -37.33 3.37 -25.30
CA ALA A 438 -37.46 4.74 -24.83
C ALA A 438 -36.44 5.08 -23.72
N ASN A 439 -35.97 6.34 -23.73
CA ASN A 439 -35.00 6.93 -22.81
C ASN A 439 -35.71 7.48 -21.53
N PRO A 440 -35.23 7.22 -20.30
CA PRO A 440 -36.00 7.45 -19.08
C PRO A 440 -35.84 8.84 -18.44
N PHE A 441 -35.46 9.88 -19.19
CA PHE A 441 -35.18 11.23 -18.66
C PHE A 441 -36.05 12.36 -19.24
N ALA A 442 -37.28 12.08 -19.67
CA ALA A 442 -38.20 13.13 -20.08
C ALA A 442 -39.14 13.50 -18.93
N ASP A 443 -38.96 14.72 -18.42
CA ASP A 443 -39.80 15.34 -17.39
C ASP A 443 -41.24 15.53 -17.86
N SER A 444 -42.16 15.34 -16.91
CA SER A 444 -43.59 15.49 -17.07
C SER A 444 -44.00 16.95 -16.95
N SER A 445 -44.31 17.59 -18.07
CA SER A 445 -45.22 18.74 -18.10
C SER A 445 -46.00 18.78 -19.41
N GLU A 446 -47.32 18.89 -19.24
CA GLU A 446 -48.30 19.41 -20.20
C GLU A 446 -48.83 18.47 -21.30
N ALA A 447 -49.97 17.86 -20.95
CA ALA A 447 -51.01 17.52 -21.89
C ALA A 447 -51.80 18.79 -22.27
N LEU A 448 -51.85 19.17 -23.55
CA LEU A 448 -53.06 19.27 -24.38
C LEU A 448 -52.82 20.03 -25.70
N ALA A 449 -53.44 19.51 -26.75
CA ALA A 449 -54.09 20.23 -27.86
C ALA A 449 -53.26 20.73 -29.07
N LYS A 450 -53.46 19.97 -30.17
CA LYS A 450 -53.99 20.37 -31.49
C LYS A 450 -53.19 21.32 -32.42
N ASN A 451 -53.10 20.82 -33.68
CA ASN A 451 -53.06 21.48 -34.99
C ASN A 451 -51.68 21.76 -35.66
N THR A 452 -51.35 20.89 -36.63
CA THR A 452 -50.83 21.08 -38.03
C THR A 452 -50.32 22.47 -38.52
N PRO A 453 -49.59 22.55 -39.66
CA PRO A 453 -48.33 21.89 -40.07
C PRO A 453 -47.31 22.89 -40.72
N ALA A 454 -46.01 22.56 -40.78
CA ALA A 454 -44.99 23.05 -41.75
C ALA A 454 -43.62 22.53 -41.26
N GLU A 455 -42.93 21.64 -41.98
CA GLU A 455 -41.90 21.98 -42.98
C GLU A 455 -40.92 23.04 -42.49
N ASP A 456 -39.69 22.62 -42.15
CA ASP A 456 -38.48 23.39 -42.40
C ASP A 456 -37.25 22.48 -42.44
N ASP A 457 -36.58 22.55 -43.59
CA ASP A 457 -35.30 21.96 -43.93
C ASP A 457 -34.15 22.62 -43.14
N PHE A 458 -33.16 21.83 -42.72
CA PHE A 458 -31.92 22.34 -42.12
C PHE A 458 -30.95 22.82 -43.21
N GLU A 459 -30.73 24.13 -43.32
CA GLU A 459 -29.58 24.70 -44.04
C GLU A 459 -28.32 24.71 -43.16
N VAL A 460 -27.24 24.21 -43.75
CA VAL A 460 -25.87 24.21 -43.23
C VAL A 460 -25.23 25.56 -43.52
N VAL A 461 -24.79 26.29 -42.50
CA VAL A 461 -24.05 27.56 -42.68
C VAL A 461 -22.54 27.31 -42.53
N SER A 462 -21.82 27.49 -43.63
CA SER A 462 -20.36 27.52 -43.71
C SER A 462 -19.81 28.94 -43.51
N SER A 463 -18.67 29.03 -42.83
CA SER A 463 -17.93 30.23 -42.47
C SER A 463 -17.15 30.85 -43.62
N THR A 464 -17.34 32.14 -43.91
CA THR A 464 -16.35 32.95 -44.64
C THR A 464 -16.51 34.47 -44.41
N THR A 465 -15.37 35.13 -44.12
CA THR A 465 -14.98 36.53 -44.41
C THR A 465 -15.79 37.71 -43.87
N VAL A 466 -15.13 38.56 -43.07
CA VAL A 466 -15.48 39.99 -42.95
C VAL A 466 -14.22 40.84 -43.19
N SER A 467 -14.26 41.62 -44.27
CA SER A 467 -13.39 42.77 -44.55
C SER A 467 -13.89 44.01 -43.79
N GLY A 468 -12.98 44.80 -43.23
CA GLY A 468 -13.30 45.86 -42.27
C GLY A 468 -13.69 47.21 -42.86
N THR A 469 -13.96 48.17 -41.97
CA THR A 469 -13.50 49.57 -42.06
C THR A 469 -13.68 50.28 -40.71
N SER A 470 -12.75 51.20 -40.47
CA SER A 470 -12.55 52.10 -39.34
C SER A 470 -13.70 53.05 -39.02
N HIS A 471 -13.88 53.40 -37.74
CA HIS A 471 -13.90 54.79 -37.26
C HIS A 471 -13.80 54.87 -35.71
N SER A 472 -13.50 56.08 -35.26
CA SER A 472 -12.74 56.50 -34.09
C SER A 472 -13.58 56.99 -32.90
N CYS A 473 -12.87 57.17 -31.77
CA CYS A 473 -13.07 58.11 -30.65
C CYS A 473 -13.72 57.65 -29.34
N ALA A 474 -12.92 57.88 -28.30
CA ALA A 474 -13.22 58.45 -26.98
C ALA A 474 -13.82 57.55 -25.89
N ASP A 475 -12.99 57.34 -24.87
CA ASP A 475 -13.25 57.46 -23.42
C ASP A 475 -14.69 57.31 -22.94
N ASP A 476 -14.95 56.29 -22.13
CA ASP A 476 -15.40 56.54 -20.75
C ASP A 476 -15.15 55.34 -19.84
N ASP A 477 -14.77 55.71 -18.62
CA ASP A 477 -14.44 54.93 -17.45
C ASP A 477 -15.69 54.23 -16.84
N LEU A 478 -15.48 53.46 -15.76
CA LEU A 478 -16.41 53.01 -14.72
C LEU A 478 -16.70 51.49 -14.62
N SER A 479 -15.84 50.84 -13.84
CA SER A 479 -16.16 50.18 -12.56
C SER A 479 -17.56 49.57 -12.31
N ARG A 480 -17.59 48.25 -12.04
CA ARG A 480 -18.35 47.48 -11.00
C ARG A 480 -18.52 46.04 -11.50
N PHE A 481 -17.95 44.99 -10.93
CA PHE A 481 -18.21 44.39 -9.60
C PHE A 481 -19.70 44.39 -9.24
N ASP A 482 -20.36 43.30 -9.64
CA ASP A 482 -21.08 42.38 -8.73
C ASP A 482 -20.88 40.94 -9.21
#